data_AF-A0A3E1NM09-F1
#
_entry.id   AF-A0A3E1NM09-F1
#
_cell.length_a   1.000
_cell.length_b   1.000
_cell.length_c   1.000
_cell.angle_alpha   90.00
_cell.angle_beta   90.00
_cell.angle_gamma   90.00
#
_symmetry.space_group_name_H-M   'P 1'
#
loop_
_entity.id
_entity.type
_entity.pdbx_description
1 polymer ?
#
loop_
_entity_poly.entity_id
_entity_poly.type
_entity_poly.pdbx_seq_one_letter_code
_entity_poly.pdbx_strand_id
1 'polypeptide(L)'
;MKPLLCRKWNCVATGFTDTRRVPQFYNSCCNRNRQKHLPLKHCSFTIALVICLFCCSRDLHAQSGKTLFYIDSTAIHPEDLDPTETTIQVADMAVFRRITAKDSLQQLGFPDVDTVMFIITKAWLSRPDSLRHIPTLKQLVLKNDHLYLDTLKQPYSGPFIEYYLNGAKKTFGDVVNGQIEGYANVFYPDGSLMESHYYSHNKEDGMREEYFPNGVIKRRGRFKDGEMEEYWQEWYSTGKLKREVYFLHSTPHFPDEENVFYDMLQEATAQIMNGDYRSAMRNLDELRKMNPDYAEVQYNTGDAQAHLKKYDKAIAAFSKALELEPMYKEAYQKRIECNIALLQEAAAKNKSLSDAAEHNKQICGDVQALMNMGDKSRKLNNLRTQYCH
;
A
#
# COMPACT_ATOMS: atom_id res chain seq x y z
N MET A 1 -30.96 36.56 -25.66
CA MET A 1 -29.50 36.43 -25.44
C MET A 1 -29.23 34.99 -25.02
N LYS A 2 -28.36 34.28 -25.73
CA LYS A 2 -28.15 32.81 -25.63
C LYS A 2 -27.32 32.44 -24.38
N PRO A 3 -27.61 31.31 -23.70
CA PRO A 3 -26.72 30.68 -22.74
C PRO A 3 -25.73 29.71 -23.42
N LEU A 4 -24.51 29.61 -22.87
CA LEU A 4 -23.47 28.67 -23.28
C LEU A 4 -23.68 27.31 -22.60
N LEU A 5 -24.04 26.31 -23.39
CA LEU A 5 -24.11 24.90 -23.04
C LEU A 5 -22.73 24.25 -23.26
N CYS A 6 -22.15 23.66 -22.21
CA CYS A 6 -21.11 22.64 -22.35
C CYS A 6 -21.68 21.42 -23.08
N ARG A 7 -21.15 21.14 -24.28
CA ARG A 7 -21.54 20.00 -25.10
C ARG A 7 -20.93 18.70 -24.56
N LYS A 8 -21.82 17.72 -24.37
CA LYS A 8 -21.57 16.29 -24.25
C LYS A 8 -20.63 15.78 -25.34
N TRP A 9 -19.66 14.95 -24.96
CA TRP A 9 -19.04 13.99 -25.87
C TRP A 9 -19.75 12.63 -25.70
N ASN A 10 -20.57 12.29 -26.69
CA ASN A 10 -21.06 10.93 -26.90
C ASN A 10 -19.95 10.17 -27.64
N CYS A 11 -19.21 9.31 -26.95
CA CYS A 11 -18.50 8.22 -27.61
C CYS A 11 -19.36 6.97 -27.46
N VAL A 12 -19.90 6.50 -28.58
CA VAL A 12 -20.55 5.19 -28.70
C VAL A 12 -19.43 4.15 -28.63
N ALA A 13 -19.18 3.60 -27.44
CA ALA A 13 -18.39 2.39 -27.32
C ALA A 13 -19.29 1.21 -27.70
N THR A 14 -19.20 0.77 -28.94
CA THR A 14 -19.69 -0.54 -29.35
C THR A 14 -18.98 -1.60 -28.49
N GLY A 15 -19.76 -2.28 -27.66
CA GLY A 15 -19.27 -3.23 -26.68
C GLY A 15 -18.39 -4.32 -27.30
N PHE A 16 -17.23 -4.55 -26.69
CA PHE A 16 -16.52 -5.81 -26.83
C PHE A 16 -17.25 -6.88 -26.01
N THR A 17 -18.33 -7.41 -26.59
CA THR A 17 -19.00 -8.64 -26.14
C THR A 17 -18.72 -9.73 -27.16
N ASP A 18 -17.47 -10.17 -27.24
CA ASP A 18 -17.16 -11.44 -27.87
C ASP A 18 -15.92 -12.05 -27.19
N THR A 19 -16.16 -13.03 -26.32
CA THR A 19 -15.12 -13.85 -25.70
C THR A 19 -14.37 -14.74 -26.71
N ARG A 20 -14.66 -14.61 -28.02
CA ARG A 20 -13.86 -15.17 -29.12
C ARG A 20 -12.88 -14.18 -29.77
N ARG A 21 -12.75 -12.94 -29.26
CA ARG A 21 -11.72 -11.97 -29.69
C ARG A 21 -10.84 -11.51 -28.53
N VAL A 22 -10.15 -12.45 -27.90
CA VAL A 22 -8.71 -12.21 -27.67
C VAL A 22 -8.14 -11.91 -29.05
N PRO A 23 -7.38 -10.83 -29.30
CA PRO A 23 -6.81 -10.61 -30.62
C PRO A 23 -6.04 -11.86 -31.01
N GLN A 24 -6.51 -12.56 -32.05
CA GLN A 24 -5.80 -13.63 -32.74
C GLN A 24 -4.57 -13.01 -33.44
N PHE A 25 -3.63 -12.47 -32.67
CA PHE A 25 -2.31 -12.04 -33.15
C PHE A 25 -1.23 -13.09 -32.87
N TYR A 26 -1.62 -14.28 -32.39
CA TYR A 26 -0.67 -15.35 -32.08
C TYR A 26 -0.32 -16.27 -33.27
N ASN A 27 -0.92 -16.14 -34.46
CA ASN A 27 -0.63 -17.06 -35.58
C ASN A 27 -0.37 -16.44 -36.96
N SER A 28 -0.15 -15.13 -37.09
CA SER A 28 0.16 -14.53 -38.40
C SER A 28 1.13 -13.36 -38.35
N CYS A 29 2.29 -13.55 -37.73
CA CYS A 29 3.48 -12.71 -37.98
C CYS A 29 4.76 -13.55 -38.03
N CYS A 30 4.69 -14.71 -38.69
CA CYS A 30 5.87 -15.38 -39.24
C CYS A 30 5.97 -15.07 -40.74
N ASN A 31 6.18 -13.80 -41.10
CA ASN A 31 7.07 -13.46 -42.21
C ASN A 31 7.29 -11.93 -42.35
N ARG A 32 8.57 -11.58 -42.41
CA ARG A 32 9.16 -10.29 -42.86
C ARG A 32 8.77 -9.04 -42.06
N ASN A 33 9.50 -8.79 -40.97
CA ASN A 33 10.57 -7.79 -40.98
C ASN A 33 11.39 -7.86 -39.69
N ARG A 34 12.72 -7.80 -39.84
CA ARG A 34 13.69 -7.87 -38.74
C ARG A 34 13.53 -6.67 -37.82
N GLN A 35 12.88 -6.84 -36.67
CA GLN A 35 13.20 -6.07 -35.47
C GLN A 35 13.76 -7.04 -34.42
N LYS A 36 14.94 -6.68 -33.92
CA LYS A 36 15.80 -7.54 -33.10
C LYS A 36 15.08 -7.88 -31.79
N HIS A 37 14.76 -9.16 -31.60
CA HIS A 37 14.56 -9.72 -30.27
C HIS A 37 15.85 -9.51 -29.47
N LEU A 38 15.83 -8.65 -28.45
CA LEU A 38 16.91 -8.63 -27.46
C LEU A 38 16.66 -9.76 -26.44
N PRO A 39 17.62 -10.66 -26.21
CA PRO A 39 17.51 -11.62 -25.12
C PRO A 39 17.67 -10.89 -23.77
N LEU A 40 16.77 -11.18 -22.83
CA LEU A 40 16.90 -10.80 -21.41
C LEU A 40 18.06 -11.57 -20.78
N LYS A 41 19.30 -11.12 -21.02
CA LYS A 41 20.47 -11.52 -20.23
C LYS A 41 21.15 -10.24 -19.74
N HIS A 42 21.11 -10.07 -18.41
CA HIS A 42 21.71 -9.00 -17.63
C HIS A 42 21.04 -7.62 -17.71
N CYS A 43 19.83 -7.52 -17.16
CA CYS A 43 19.27 -6.24 -16.71
C CYS A 43 18.65 -6.41 -15.32
N SER A 44 19.45 -6.20 -14.28
CA SER A 44 18.95 -5.98 -12.92
C SER A 44 18.43 -4.53 -12.82
N PHE A 45 17.22 -4.29 -13.31
CA PHE A 45 16.53 -3.00 -13.20
C PHE A 45 15.18 -3.19 -12.51
N THR A 46 15.04 -2.66 -11.29
CA THR A 46 13.74 -2.42 -10.64
C THR A 46 13.02 -1.29 -11.38
N ILE A 47 11.70 -1.37 -11.60
CA ILE A 47 10.93 -0.29 -12.27
C ILE A 47 10.91 1.02 -11.46
N ALA A 48 11.21 0.97 -10.16
CA ALA A 48 11.57 2.17 -9.39
C ALA A 48 12.69 2.98 -10.09
N LEU A 49 13.62 2.31 -10.78
CA LEU A 49 14.70 2.95 -11.52
C LEU A 49 14.29 3.41 -12.93
N VAL A 50 13.22 2.89 -13.54
CA VAL A 50 12.66 3.50 -14.78
C VAL A 50 11.90 4.78 -14.41
N ILE A 51 11.33 4.84 -13.21
CA ILE A 51 10.70 6.03 -12.65
C ILE A 51 11.75 7.03 -12.11
N CYS A 52 12.90 6.57 -11.59
CA CYS A 52 13.99 7.44 -11.10
C CYS A 52 15.06 7.83 -12.15
N LEU A 53 15.33 7.00 -13.18
CA LEU A 53 16.34 7.32 -14.21
C LEU A 53 15.92 8.47 -15.13
N PHE A 54 14.63 8.82 -15.20
CA PHE A 54 14.19 10.02 -15.89
C PHE A 54 14.52 11.33 -15.15
N CYS A 55 15.01 11.27 -13.90
CA CYS A 55 15.40 12.45 -13.13
C CYS A 55 16.91 12.77 -13.12
N CYS A 56 17.80 11.88 -13.59
CA CYS A 56 19.26 12.08 -13.43
C CYS A 56 20.12 12.03 -14.70
N SER A 57 19.57 11.86 -15.89
CA SER A 57 20.31 12.18 -17.13
C SER A 57 19.91 13.59 -17.60
N ARG A 58 20.80 14.55 -17.37
CA ARG A 58 20.78 15.86 -18.03
C ARG A 58 20.97 15.63 -19.53
N ASP A 59 19.85 15.46 -20.23
CA ASP A 59 19.59 15.80 -21.64
C ASP A 59 18.31 15.06 -22.08
N LEU A 60 17.17 15.50 -21.55
CA LEU A 60 15.86 15.29 -22.20
C LEU A 60 14.89 16.41 -21.75
N HIS A 61 15.15 17.64 -22.19
CA HIS A 61 14.09 18.64 -22.28
C HIS A 61 13.16 18.27 -23.45
N ALA A 62 12.23 17.33 -23.21
CA ALA A 62 11.10 16.90 -24.05
C ALA A 62 10.54 15.59 -23.43
N GLN A 63 9.32 15.42 -22.92
CA GLN A 63 8.01 16.02 -23.14
C GLN A 63 7.13 15.76 -21.90
N SER A 64 6.28 16.72 -21.53
CA SER A 64 5.11 16.52 -20.66
C SER A 64 4.02 15.71 -21.40
N GLY A 65 4.30 14.45 -21.73
CA GLY A 65 3.39 13.61 -22.51
C GLY A 65 2.37 12.86 -21.65
N LYS A 66 1.10 12.83 -22.07
CA LYS A 66 0.03 12.04 -21.45
C LYS A 66 0.33 10.55 -21.58
N THR A 67 0.63 9.89 -20.47
CA THR A 67 0.94 8.44 -20.44
C THR A 67 -0.23 7.68 -19.85
N LEU A 68 -0.60 6.55 -20.47
CA LEU A 68 -1.60 5.62 -19.96
C LEU A 68 -0.96 4.26 -19.69
N PHE A 69 -1.21 3.70 -18.51
CA PHE A 69 -0.82 2.32 -18.20
C PHE A 69 -2.01 1.41 -18.44
N TYR A 70 -1.77 0.27 -19.09
CA TYR A 70 -2.74 -0.79 -19.24
C TYR A 70 -2.15 -2.05 -18.61
N ILE A 71 -2.56 -2.32 -17.37
CA ILE A 71 -2.06 -3.45 -16.57
C ILE A 71 -3.12 -4.54 -16.59
N ASP A 72 -2.75 -5.69 -17.13
CA ASP A 72 -3.63 -6.82 -17.40
C ASP A 72 -4.82 -6.42 -18.29
N SER A 73 -6.00 -6.22 -17.71
CA SER A 73 -7.24 -5.79 -18.38
C SER A 73 -7.71 -4.38 -17.98
N THR A 74 -6.89 -3.65 -17.21
CA THR A 74 -7.31 -2.43 -16.54
C THR A 74 -6.46 -1.25 -16.98
N ALA A 75 -7.13 -0.19 -17.44
CA ALA A 75 -6.51 1.09 -17.70
C ALA A 75 -6.28 1.84 -16.38
N ILE A 76 -5.09 2.38 -16.20
CA ILE A 76 -4.67 3.09 -14.98
C ILE A 76 -3.97 4.37 -15.41
N HIS A 77 -4.49 5.49 -14.92
CA HIS A 77 -3.85 6.78 -15.11
C HIS A 77 -2.73 6.98 -14.08
N PRO A 78 -1.63 7.67 -14.43
CA PRO A 78 -0.52 7.90 -13.50
C PRO A 78 -0.96 8.58 -12.19
N GLU A 79 -1.95 9.46 -12.25
CA GLU A 79 -2.56 10.14 -11.11
C GLU A 79 -3.37 9.22 -10.19
N ASP A 80 -3.84 8.08 -10.69
CA ASP A 80 -4.60 7.08 -9.92
C ASP A 80 -3.69 6.04 -9.27
N LEU A 81 -2.36 6.12 -9.49
CA LEU A 81 -1.40 5.22 -8.87
C LEU A 81 -1.24 5.62 -7.41
N ASP A 82 -1.74 4.77 -6.52
CA ASP A 82 -1.48 4.89 -5.10
C ASP A 82 0.02 4.63 -4.83
N PRO A 83 0.78 5.62 -4.32
CA PRO A 83 2.20 5.46 -4.04
C PRO A 83 2.48 4.44 -2.92
N THR A 84 1.46 4.08 -2.13
CA THR A 84 1.52 3.07 -1.07
C THR A 84 1.17 1.67 -1.56
N GLU A 85 0.58 1.53 -2.75
CA GLU A 85 0.33 0.22 -3.36
C GLU A 85 1.62 -0.45 -3.84
N THR A 86 1.56 -1.79 -3.95
CA THR A 86 2.71 -2.59 -4.37
C THR A 86 3.16 -2.16 -5.77
N THR A 87 4.36 -1.57 -5.85
CA THR A 87 5.00 -1.28 -7.14
C THR A 87 5.21 -2.56 -7.94
N ILE A 88 4.78 -2.56 -9.20
CA ILE A 88 4.98 -3.69 -10.10
C ILE A 88 6.48 -3.91 -10.35
N GLN A 89 6.99 -5.11 -10.07
CA GLN A 89 8.38 -5.45 -10.32
C GLN A 89 8.54 -6.09 -11.70
N VAL A 90 9.73 -5.96 -12.31
CA VAL A 90 10.05 -6.68 -13.56
C VAL A 90 9.89 -8.19 -13.40
N ALA A 91 10.12 -8.71 -12.20
CA ALA A 91 9.91 -10.12 -11.89
C ALA A 91 8.43 -10.54 -11.99
N ASP A 92 7.47 -9.63 -11.84
CA ASP A 92 6.04 -9.92 -11.88
C ASP A 92 5.48 -9.84 -13.31
N MET A 93 6.18 -9.15 -14.22
CA MET A 93 5.77 -8.97 -15.61
C MET A 93 6.07 -10.20 -16.47
N ALA A 94 5.08 -10.63 -17.24
CA ALA A 94 5.25 -11.61 -18.31
C ALA A 94 5.43 -10.92 -19.67
N VAL A 95 4.71 -9.82 -19.90
CA VAL A 95 4.80 -9.02 -21.13
C VAL A 95 4.91 -7.54 -20.76
N PHE A 96 5.83 -6.83 -21.40
CA PHE A 96 5.93 -5.37 -21.34
C PHE A 96 6.02 -4.84 -22.77
N ARG A 97 5.13 -3.93 -23.16
CA ARG A 97 5.14 -3.27 -24.47
C ARG A 97 4.87 -1.78 -24.32
N ARG A 98 5.75 -0.95 -24.86
CA ARG A 98 5.57 0.50 -24.93
C ARG A 98 5.18 0.89 -26.36
N ILE A 99 4.10 1.64 -26.50
CA ILE A 99 3.62 2.16 -27.79
C ILE A 99 3.60 3.68 -27.73
N THR A 100 4.28 4.32 -28.69
CA THR A 100 4.38 5.78 -28.82
C THR A 100 4.05 6.27 -30.23
N ALA A 101 3.91 5.36 -31.19
CA ALA A 101 3.58 5.70 -32.57
C ALA A 101 2.12 6.17 -32.65
N LYS A 102 1.90 7.41 -33.10
CA LYS A 102 0.57 8.04 -33.18
C LYS A 102 -0.45 7.19 -33.94
N ASP A 103 -0.08 6.65 -35.10
CA ASP A 103 -0.98 5.81 -35.90
C ASP A 103 -1.40 4.55 -35.13
N SER A 104 -0.46 3.92 -34.42
CA SER A 104 -0.76 2.75 -33.58
C SER A 104 -1.65 3.11 -32.40
N LEU A 105 -1.41 4.26 -31.75
CA LEU A 105 -2.24 4.75 -30.64
C LEU A 105 -3.67 5.08 -31.11
N GLN A 106 -3.81 5.70 -32.29
CA GLN A 106 -5.10 5.97 -32.90
C GLN A 106 -5.85 4.69 -33.25
N GLN A 107 -5.16 3.69 -33.83
CA GLN A 107 -5.76 2.38 -34.12
C GLN A 107 -6.21 1.63 -32.86
N LEU A 108 -5.51 1.82 -31.75
CA LEU A 108 -5.86 1.25 -30.45
C LEU A 108 -6.97 2.03 -29.72
N GLY A 109 -7.43 3.15 -30.26
CA GLY A 109 -8.48 3.97 -29.65
C GLY A 109 -7.98 4.95 -28.60
N PHE A 110 -6.67 5.26 -28.59
CA PHE A 110 -6.06 6.23 -27.68
C PHE A 110 -5.47 7.43 -28.45
N PRO A 111 -6.27 8.22 -29.18
CA PRO A 111 -5.75 9.32 -30.01
C PRO A 111 -5.16 10.48 -29.19
N ASP A 112 -5.56 10.62 -27.93
CA ASP A 112 -5.23 11.76 -27.07
C ASP A 112 -4.12 11.47 -26.03
N VAL A 113 -3.45 10.32 -26.14
CA VAL A 113 -2.31 9.95 -25.28
C VAL A 113 -1.03 9.91 -26.10
N ASP A 114 0.10 10.25 -25.47
CA ASP A 114 1.41 10.24 -26.11
C ASP A 114 2.14 8.89 -25.97
N THR A 115 1.78 8.13 -24.94
CA THR A 115 2.37 6.81 -24.68
C THR A 115 1.37 5.89 -24.01
N VAL A 116 1.27 4.65 -24.49
CA VAL A 116 0.59 3.56 -23.79
C VAL A 116 1.61 2.50 -23.39
N MET A 117 1.61 2.12 -22.11
CA MET A 117 2.40 1.00 -21.60
C MET A 117 1.49 -0.19 -21.30
N PHE A 118 1.59 -1.25 -22.10
CA PHE A 118 0.90 -2.51 -21.86
C PHE A 118 1.77 -3.42 -21.01
N ILE A 119 1.22 -3.85 -19.88
CA ILE A 119 1.85 -4.79 -18.96
C ILE A 119 0.91 -5.96 -18.74
N ILE A 120 1.36 -7.18 -18.99
CA ILE A 120 0.65 -8.40 -18.57
C ILE A 120 1.46 -9.06 -17.48
N THR A 121 0.83 -9.31 -16.33
CA THR A 121 1.44 -9.96 -15.18
C THR A 121 1.50 -11.47 -15.38
N LYS A 122 2.50 -12.11 -14.77
CA LYS A 122 2.59 -13.59 -14.69
C LYS A 122 1.38 -14.16 -13.97
N ALA A 123 0.92 -13.47 -12.93
CA ALA A 123 -0.27 -13.83 -12.19
C ALA A 123 -1.49 -13.87 -13.13
N TRP A 124 -1.75 -12.84 -13.93
CA TRP A 124 -2.84 -12.83 -14.90
C TRP A 124 -2.78 -13.97 -15.91
N LEU A 125 -1.62 -14.24 -16.50
CA LEU A 125 -1.46 -15.35 -17.46
C LEU A 125 -1.76 -16.72 -16.85
N SER A 126 -1.44 -16.90 -15.57
CA SER A 126 -1.69 -18.16 -14.86
C SER A 126 -3.16 -18.33 -14.42
N ARG A 127 -4.00 -17.29 -14.53
CA ARG A 127 -5.38 -17.34 -14.05
C ARG A 127 -6.29 -18.16 -15.00
N PRO A 128 -7.17 -19.01 -14.44
CA PRO A 128 -8.27 -19.61 -15.18
C PRO A 128 -9.11 -18.56 -15.92
N ASP A 129 -9.62 -18.90 -17.11
CA ASP A 129 -10.48 -18.01 -17.89
C ASP A 129 -11.71 -17.56 -17.09
N SER A 130 -12.26 -18.44 -16.25
CA SER A 130 -13.40 -18.13 -15.38
C SER A 130 -13.17 -16.92 -14.47
N LEU A 131 -11.95 -16.72 -13.97
CA LEU A 131 -11.62 -15.58 -13.12
C LEU A 131 -11.24 -14.32 -13.93
N ARG A 132 -10.75 -14.48 -15.16
CA ARG A 132 -10.40 -13.37 -16.05
C ARG A 132 -11.63 -12.65 -16.63
N HIS A 133 -12.78 -13.31 -16.63
CA HIS A 133 -14.06 -12.73 -17.08
C HIS A 133 -14.83 -11.99 -15.98
N ILE A 134 -14.44 -12.13 -14.71
CA ILE A 134 -15.06 -11.40 -13.61
C ILE A 134 -14.56 -9.95 -13.68
N PRO A 135 -15.46 -8.95 -13.77
CA PRO A 135 -15.05 -7.56 -13.90
C PRO A 135 -14.44 -7.01 -12.61
N THR A 136 -13.63 -5.97 -12.75
CA THR A 136 -13.23 -5.09 -11.65
C THR A 136 -14.31 -4.01 -11.46
N LEU A 137 -14.41 -3.41 -10.27
CA LEU A 137 -15.26 -2.23 -10.02
C LEU A 137 -14.90 -1.06 -10.94
N LYS A 138 -13.62 -0.89 -11.30
CA LYS A 138 -13.18 0.11 -12.30
C LYS A 138 -13.78 -0.08 -13.70
N GLN A 139 -14.27 -1.29 -14.02
CA GLN A 139 -14.93 -1.60 -15.29
C GLN A 139 -16.46 -1.43 -15.19
N LEU A 140 -16.99 -1.15 -14.00
CA LEU A 140 -18.40 -0.86 -13.77
C LEU A 140 -18.62 0.65 -13.73
N VAL A 141 -19.72 1.11 -14.30
CA VAL A 141 -20.12 2.52 -14.34
C VAL A 141 -21.30 2.73 -13.42
N LEU A 142 -21.13 3.62 -12.43
CA LEU A 142 -22.18 4.03 -11.52
C LEU A 142 -23.16 4.99 -12.23
N LYS A 143 -24.45 4.62 -12.28
CA LYS A 143 -25.53 5.44 -12.84
C LYS A 143 -26.75 5.34 -11.92
N ASN A 144 -27.22 6.47 -11.37
CA ASN A 144 -28.36 6.53 -10.45
C ASN A 144 -28.23 5.51 -9.29
N ASP A 145 -27.08 5.49 -8.61
CA ASP A 145 -26.74 4.55 -7.52
C ASP A 145 -26.75 3.06 -7.88
N HIS A 146 -26.72 2.71 -9.17
CA HIS A 146 -26.62 1.34 -9.63
C HIS A 146 -25.37 1.18 -10.50
N LEU A 147 -24.61 0.12 -10.27
CA LEU A 147 -23.45 -0.26 -11.06
C LEU A 147 -23.89 -0.99 -12.33
N TYR A 148 -23.35 -0.58 -13.48
CA TYR A 148 -23.58 -1.20 -14.77
C TYR A 148 -22.25 -1.65 -15.37
N LEU A 149 -22.20 -2.84 -15.94
CA LEU A 149 -21.16 -3.14 -16.91
C LEU A 149 -21.53 -2.43 -18.23
N ASP A 150 -20.61 -1.72 -18.87
CA ASP A 150 -20.93 -0.86 -20.03
C ASP A 150 -21.63 -1.58 -21.20
N THR A 151 -21.48 -2.90 -21.27
CA THR A 151 -22.12 -3.76 -22.26
C THR A 151 -23.58 -4.12 -21.93
N LEU A 152 -24.02 -3.86 -20.70
CA LEU A 152 -25.34 -4.21 -20.19
C LEU A 152 -26.26 -2.99 -20.09
N LYS A 153 -27.53 -3.19 -20.43
CA LYS A 153 -28.58 -2.17 -20.25
C LYS A 153 -29.22 -2.20 -18.86
N GLN A 154 -29.07 -3.31 -18.15
CA GLN A 154 -29.62 -3.53 -16.82
C GLN A 154 -28.50 -3.43 -15.77
N PRO A 155 -28.84 -3.13 -14.51
CA PRO A 155 -27.87 -3.14 -13.41
C PRO A 155 -27.10 -4.46 -13.35
N TYR A 156 -25.81 -4.37 -13.09
CA TYR A 156 -24.93 -5.53 -13.01
C TYR A 156 -25.31 -6.42 -11.82
N SER A 157 -25.32 -7.73 -12.02
CA SER A 157 -25.48 -8.70 -10.94
C SER A 157 -24.47 -9.82 -11.12
N GLY A 158 -23.64 -10.05 -10.13
CA GLY A 158 -22.55 -11.01 -10.17
C GLY A 158 -21.34 -10.56 -9.35
N PRO A 159 -20.28 -11.40 -9.32
CA PRO A 159 -19.10 -11.11 -8.54
C PRO A 159 -18.28 -9.97 -9.16
N PHE A 160 -17.45 -9.34 -8.35
CA PHE A 160 -16.32 -8.52 -8.81
C PHE A 160 -15.04 -9.00 -8.14
N ILE A 161 -13.90 -8.77 -8.80
CA ILE A 161 -12.58 -9.02 -8.20
C ILE A 161 -11.66 -7.85 -8.55
N GLU A 162 -10.99 -7.32 -7.54
CA GLU A 162 -9.90 -6.37 -7.69
C GLU A 162 -8.55 -7.05 -7.46
N TYR A 163 -7.53 -6.50 -8.10
CA TYR A 163 -6.17 -7.02 -8.04
C TYR A 163 -5.19 -5.90 -7.75
N TYR A 164 -4.11 -6.24 -7.05
CA TYR A 164 -2.93 -5.39 -6.97
C TYR A 164 -2.24 -5.29 -8.34
N LEU A 165 -1.38 -4.28 -8.52
CA LEU A 165 -0.64 -4.07 -9.78
C LEU A 165 0.24 -5.27 -10.18
N ASN A 166 0.71 -6.06 -9.21
CA ASN A 166 1.47 -7.29 -9.45
C ASN A 166 0.59 -8.50 -9.84
N GLY A 167 -0.74 -8.32 -9.85
CA GLY A 167 -1.72 -9.34 -10.15
C GLY A 167 -2.06 -10.27 -8.97
N ALA A 168 -1.66 -9.96 -7.74
CA ALA A 168 -2.23 -10.64 -6.58
C ALA A 168 -3.70 -10.21 -6.36
N LYS A 169 -4.55 -11.13 -5.87
CA LYS A 169 -5.95 -10.82 -5.56
C LYS A 169 -6.00 -9.84 -4.39
N LYS A 170 -6.67 -8.70 -4.55
CA LYS A 170 -6.76 -7.63 -3.54
C LYS A 170 -8.08 -7.68 -2.80
N THR A 171 -9.20 -7.63 -3.52
CA THR A 171 -10.53 -7.71 -2.91
C THR A 171 -11.52 -8.39 -3.84
N PHE A 172 -12.62 -8.86 -3.29
CA PHE A 172 -13.75 -9.39 -4.04
C PHE A 172 -15.03 -9.26 -3.23
N GLY A 173 -16.16 -9.30 -3.94
CA GLY A 173 -17.50 -9.31 -3.36
C GLY A 173 -18.52 -9.54 -4.46
N ASP A 174 -19.79 -9.35 -4.11
CA ASP A 174 -20.91 -9.50 -5.02
C ASP A 174 -21.64 -8.18 -5.23
N VAL A 175 -22.08 -7.97 -6.47
CA VAL A 175 -23.01 -6.91 -6.83
C VAL A 175 -24.37 -7.57 -7.09
N VAL A 176 -25.41 -7.08 -6.44
CA VAL A 176 -26.80 -7.52 -6.60
C VAL A 176 -27.60 -6.34 -7.13
N ASN A 177 -28.13 -6.48 -8.34
CA ASN A 177 -28.92 -5.45 -9.00
C ASN A 177 -28.25 -4.06 -8.97
N GLY A 178 -26.95 -4.00 -9.27
CA GLY A 178 -26.15 -2.77 -9.28
C GLY A 178 -25.69 -2.28 -7.91
N GLN A 179 -25.93 -3.02 -6.84
CA GLN A 179 -25.55 -2.64 -5.48
C GLN A 179 -24.59 -3.67 -4.88
N ILE A 180 -23.50 -3.21 -4.28
CA ILE A 180 -22.61 -4.08 -3.51
C ILE A 180 -23.36 -4.51 -2.25
N GLU A 181 -23.41 -5.82 -2.03
CA GLU A 181 -24.13 -6.46 -0.92
C GLU A 181 -23.26 -7.52 -0.26
N GLY A 182 -23.35 -7.61 1.07
CA GLY A 182 -22.65 -8.61 1.86
C GLY A 182 -21.17 -8.27 2.09
N TYR A 183 -20.36 -9.30 2.29
CA TYR A 183 -18.97 -9.12 2.67
C TYR A 183 -18.07 -8.81 1.47
N ALA A 184 -17.29 -7.73 1.58
CA ALA A 184 -16.13 -7.47 0.75
C ALA A 184 -14.86 -7.67 1.60
N ASN A 185 -14.02 -8.62 1.17
CA ASN A 185 -12.80 -8.96 1.90
C ASN A 185 -11.57 -8.43 1.15
N VAL A 186 -10.72 -7.68 1.85
CA VAL A 186 -9.45 -7.18 1.35
C VAL A 186 -8.32 -8.05 1.90
N PHE A 187 -7.35 -8.40 1.06
CA PHE A 187 -6.24 -9.29 1.39
C PHE A 187 -4.91 -8.57 1.22
N TYR A 188 -3.95 -8.87 2.07
CA TYR A 188 -2.55 -8.49 1.85
C TYR A 188 -2.00 -9.13 0.57
N PRO A 189 -0.89 -8.61 -0.01
CA PRO A 189 -0.28 -9.19 -1.21
C PRO A 189 0.18 -10.65 -1.08
N ASP A 190 0.36 -11.16 0.15
CA ASP A 190 0.67 -12.57 0.42
C ASP A 190 -0.57 -13.47 0.50
N GLY A 191 -1.78 -12.89 0.41
CA GLY A 191 -3.06 -13.58 0.45
C GLY A 191 -3.69 -13.71 1.84
N SER A 192 -3.03 -13.21 2.90
CA SER A 192 -3.65 -13.14 4.24
C SER A 192 -4.76 -12.10 4.29
N LEU A 193 -5.82 -12.35 5.08
CA LEU A 193 -6.93 -11.41 5.24
C LEU A 193 -6.44 -10.13 5.91
N MET A 194 -6.74 -8.98 5.30
CA MET A 194 -6.37 -7.65 5.79
C MET A 194 -7.57 -6.92 6.35
N GLU A 195 -8.69 -6.91 5.63
CA GLU A 195 -9.92 -6.25 6.06
C GLU A 195 -11.14 -7.06 5.63
N SER A 196 -12.20 -7.01 6.42
CA SER A 196 -13.52 -7.51 6.09
C SER A 196 -14.56 -6.44 6.36
N HIS A 197 -15.36 -6.13 5.35
CA HIS A 197 -16.35 -5.06 5.38
C HIS A 197 -17.70 -5.66 5.02
N TYR A 198 -18.76 -5.23 5.70
CA TYR A 198 -20.11 -5.59 5.30
C TYR A 198 -20.78 -4.39 4.62
N TYR A 199 -21.28 -4.61 3.41
CA TYR A 199 -22.02 -3.62 2.63
C TYR A 199 -23.51 -3.97 2.56
N SER A 200 -24.34 -2.95 2.62
CA SER A 200 -25.73 -2.99 2.20
C SER A 200 -26.04 -1.76 1.36
N HIS A 201 -26.69 -1.95 0.21
CA HIS A 201 -27.08 -0.90 -0.73
C HIS A 201 -25.92 0.05 -1.09
N ASN A 202 -24.74 -0.49 -1.44
CA ASN A 202 -23.50 0.24 -1.73
C ASN A 202 -22.87 1.01 -0.54
N LYS A 203 -23.38 0.88 0.68
CA LYS A 203 -22.84 1.55 1.87
C LYS A 203 -22.33 0.54 2.89
N GLU A 204 -21.29 0.90 3.63
CA GLU A 204 -20.87 0.10 4.78
C GLU A 204 -21.96 0.16 5.85
N ASP A 205 -22.52 -0.98 6.21
CA ASP A 205 -23.63 -1.09 7.17
C ASP A 205 -23.59 -2.44 7.87
N GLY A 206 -22.67 -2.56 8.83
CA GLY A 206 -22.44 -3.80 9.55
C GLY A 206 -21.07 -3.84 10.21
N MET A 207 -20.60 -5.05 10.50
CA MET A 207 -19.30 -5.23 11.14
C MET A 207 -18.17 -4.96 10.15
N ARG A 208 -17.15 -4.23 10.62
CA ARG A 208 -15.85 -4.11 9.96
C ARG A 208 -14.76 -4.66 10.86
N GLU A 209 -13.86 -5.41 10.25
CA GLU A 209 -12.70 -6.00 10.91
C GLU A 209 -11.45 -5.72 10.09
N GLU A 210 -10.40 -5.24 10.74
CA GLU A 210 -9.05 -5.11 10.20
C GLU A 210 -8.15 -6.10 10.92
N TYR A 211 -7.17 -6.65 10.21
CA TYR A 211 -6.28 -7.69 10.68
C TYR A 211 -4.84 -7.27 10.48
N PHE A 212 -3.96 -7.67 11.39
CA PHE A 212 -2.52 -7.67 11.16
C PHE A 212 -2.14 -8.80 10.20
N PRO A 213 -0.98 -8.73 9.51
CA PRO A 213 -0.53 -9.82 8.63
C PRO A 213 -0.33 -11.17 9.33
N ASN A 214 -0.19 -11.20 10.66
CA ASN A 214 -0.14 -12.43 11.45
C ASN A 214 -1.54 -13.03 11.74
N GLY A 215 -2.62 -12.42 11.24
CA GLY A 215 -4.01 -12.85 11.38
C GLY A 215 -4.71 -12.40 12.67
N VAL A 216 -4.03 -11.67 13.56
CA VAL A 216 -4.65 -11.08 14.75
C VAL A 216 -5.53 -9.90 14.34
N ILE A 217 -6.71 -9.77 14.95
CA ILE A 217 -7.58 -8.60 14.73
C ILE A 217 -6.82 -7.37 15.20
N LYS A 218 -6.65 -6.41 14.30
CA LYS A 218 -6.06 -5.10 14.56
C LYS A 218 -7.10 -4.11 15.06
N ARG A 219 -8.28 -4.10 14.42
CA ARG A 219 -9.37 -3.18 14.72
C ARG A 219 -10.70 -3.82 14.38
N ARG A 220 -11.75 -3.53 15.16
CA ARG A 220 -13.10 -4.00 14.90
C ARG A 220 -14.09 -2.96 15.38
N GLY A 221 -15.15 -2.76 14.61
CA GLY A 221 -16.29 -1.97 15.05
C GLY A 221 -17.44 -2.08 14.06
N ARG A 222 -18.44 -1.23 14.26
CA ARG A 222 -19.66 -1.25 13.47
C ARG A 222 -19.77 0.02 12.64
N PHE A 223 -20.20 -0.17 11.40
CA PHE A 223 -20.70 0.88 10.54
C PHE A 223 -22.23 0.84 10.49
N LYS A 224 -22.85 2.01 10.38
CA LYS A 224 -24.27 2.18 10.07
C LYS A 224 -24.41 3.30 9.07
N ASP A 225 -25.06 3.04 7.94
CA ASP A 225 -25.27 4.02 6.87
C ASP A 225 -23.97 4.71 6.36
N GLY A 226 -22.82 4.02 6.46
CA GLY A 226 -21.51 4.53 6.09
C GLY A 226 -20.76 5.29 7.19
N GLU A 227 -21.34 5.40 8.39
CA GLU A 227 -20.72 6.07 9.54
C GLU A 227 -20.27 5.06 10.61
N MET A 228 -19.14 5.33 11.28
CA MET A 228 -18.71 4.54 12.42
C MET A 228 -19.65 4.78 13.61
N GLU A 229 -20.12 3.71 14.20
CA GLU A 229 -21.05 3.71 15.34
C GLU A 229 -20.57 2.75 16.43
N GLU A 230 -21.04 3.00 17.65
CA GLU A 230 -20.80 2.17 18.82
C GLU A 230 -19.30 2.01 19.16
N TYR A 231 -18.94 0.95 19.89
CA TYR A 231 -17.58 0.71 20.30
C TYR A 231 -16.71 0.19 19.16
N TRP A 232 -15.58 0.84 18.99
CA TRP A 232 -14.47 0.43 18.14
C TRP A 232 -13.30 0.00 19.00
N GLN A 233 -12.89 -1.24 18.84
CA GLN A 233 -11.81 -1.84 19.60
C GLN A 233 -10.56 -1.91 18.72
N GLU A 234 -9.40 -1.64 19.30
CA GLU A 234 -8.08 -1.81 18.69
C GLU A 234 -7.25 -2.75 19.55
N TRP A 235 -6.44 -3.58 18.91
CA TRP A 235 -5.52 -4.51 19.58
C TRP A 235 -4.11 -4.32 19.05
N TYR A 236 -3.14 -4.72 19.87
CA TYR A 236 -1.77 -4.96 19.41
C TYR A 236 -1.70 -6.28 18.64
N SER A 237 -0.67 -6.46 17.81
CA SER A 237 -0.45 -7.70 17.05
C SER A 237 -0.19 -8.93 17.94
N THR A 238 0.00 -8.72 19.24
CA THR A 238 0.02 -9.77 20.27
C THR A 238 -1.38 -10.28 20.64
N GLY A 239 -2.44 -9.59 20.25
CA GLY A 239 -3.83 -9.84 20.64
C GLY A 239 -4.24 -9.15 21.95
N LYS A 240 -3.34 -8.41 22.61
CA LYS A 240 -3.69 -7.58 23.78
C LYS A 240 -4.56 -6.41 23.34
N LEU A 241 -5.71 -6.21 23.98
CA LEU A 241 -6.56 -5.05 23.74
C LEU A 241 -5.76 -3.78 24.05
N LYS A 242 -5.67 -2.90 23.05
CA LYS A 242 -4.94 -1.65 23.12
C LYS A 242 -5.84 -0.54 23.68
N ARG A 243 -7.04 -0.41 23.11
CA ARG A 243 -8.04 0.58 23.52
C ARG A 243 -9.41 0.26 22.92
N GLU A 244 -10.42 0.92 23.45
CA GLU A 244 -11.77 0.98 22.88
C GLU A 244 -12.25 2.41 22.83
N VAL A 245 -12.94 2.78 21.76
CA VAL A 245 -13.43 4.15 21.53
C VAL A 245 -14.88 4.05 21.10
N TYR A 246 -15.77 4.79 21.77
CA TYR A 246 -17.17 4.86 21.34
C TYR A 246 -17.30 5.90 20.22
N PHE A 247 -17.95 5.55 19.12
CA PHE A 247 -18.25 6.46 18.03
C PHE A 247 -19.75 6.72 17.95
N LEU A 248 -20.10 7.98 17.70
CA LEU A 248 -21.46 8.40 17.34
C LEU A 248 -21.36 9.26 16.08
N HIS A 249 -21.99 8.84 14.98
CA HIS A 249 -21.88 9.52 13.68
C HIS A 249 -20.43 9.78 13.27
N SER A 250 -19.57 8.76 13.40
CA SER A 250 -18.12 8.86 13.14
C SER A 250 -17.33 9.83 14.03
N THR A 251 -17.96 10.43 15.04
CA THR A 251 -17.28 11.26 16.04
C THR A 251 -16.81 10.39 17.21
N PRO A 252 -15.51 10.36 17.53
CA PRO A 252 -15.03 9.61 18.68
C PRO A 252 -15.43 10.31 19.99
N HIS A 253 -15.89 9.51 20.94
CA HIS A 253 -16.20 9.90 22.31
C HIS A 253 -15.32 9.08 23.25
N PHE A 254 -14.45 9.77 23.97
CA PHE A 254 -13.58 9.16 24.98
C PHE A 254 -14.05 9.55 26.39
N PRO A 255 -13.85 8.69 27.39
CA PRO A 255 -13.89 9.11 28.80
C PRO A 255 -12.91 10.28 29.04
N ASP A 256 -13.26 11.21 29.93
CA ASP A 256 -12.46 12.43 30.17
C ASP A 256 -10.99 12.14 30.51
N GLU A 257 -10.71 11.07 31.26
CA GLU A 257 -9.34 10.66 31.63
C GLU A 257 -8.54 10.13 30.43
N GLU A 258 -9.21 9.47 29.47
CA GLU A 258 -8.57 8.92 28.28
C GLU A 258 -8.28 10.02 27.24
N ASN A 259 -9.13 11.06 27.17
CA ASN A 259 -8.86 12.28 26.38
C ASN A 259 -7.53 12.91 26.78
N VAL A 260 -7.29 13.09 28.10
CA VAL A 260 -6.04 13.68 28.60
C VAL A 260 -4.83 12.87 28.15
N PHE A 261 -4.90 11.54 28.23
CA PHE A 261 -3.81 10.68 27.79
C PHE A 261 -3.49 10.85 26.30
N TYR A 262 -4.50 10.82 25.42
CA TYR A 262 -4.27 10.95 23.98
C TYR A 262 -3.85 12.35 23.57
N ASP A 263 -4.42 13.39 24.17
CA ASP A 263 -4.04 14.77 23.91
C ASP A 263 -2.57 15.00 24.28
N MET A 264 -2.15 14.51 25.45
CA MET A 264 -0.74 14.56 25.86
C MET A 264 0.18 13.75 24.94
N LEU A 265 -0.27 12.60 24.43
CA LEU A 265 0.50 11.79 23.49
C LEU A 265 0.66 12.49 22.13
N GLN A 266 -0.40 13.12 21.63
CA GLN A 266 -0.36 13.92 20.40
C GLN A 266 0.56 15.13 20.59
N GLU A 267 0.46 15.83 21.72
CA GLU A 267 1.34 16.96 22.04
C GLU A 267 2.81 16.52 22.11
N ALA A 268 3.12 15.42 22.80
CA ALA A 268 4.47 14.89 22.88
C ALA A 268 5.03 14.53 21.48
N THR A 269 4.19 13.94 20.62
CA THR A 269 4.56 13.61 19.23
C THR A 269 4.88 14.88 18.43
N ALA A 270 4.03 15.91 18.54
CA ALA A 270 4.24 17.19 17.87
C ALA A 270 5.51 17.90 18.39
N GLN A 271 5.79 17.82 19.69
CA GLN A 271 7.01 18.36 20.29
C GLN A 271 8.27 17.66 19.74
N ILE A 272 8.24 16.33 19.56
CA ILE A 272 9.35 15.59 18.91
C ILE A 272 9.55 16.08 17.47
N MET A 273 8.48 16.20 16.68
CA MET A 273 8.56 16.67 15.29
C MET A 273 9.13 18.09 15.19
N ASN A 274 8.83 18.95 16.16
CA ASN A 274 9.35 20.32 16.23
C ASN A 274 10.74 20.43 16.88
N GLY A 275 11.31 19.31 17.34
CA GLY A 275 12.62 19.25 17.98
C GLY A 275 12.66 19.66 19.46
N ASP A 276 11.51 19.88 20.10
CA ASP A 276 11.42 20.10 21.54
C ASP A 276 11.40 18.77 22.32
N TYR A 277 12.51 18.05 22.24
CA TYR A 277 12.66 16.75 22.90
C TYR A 277 12.61 16.85 24.43
N ARG A 278 12.89 18.02 25.02
CA ARG A 278 12.84 18.18 26.48
C ARG A 278 11.40 18.25 26.98
N SER A 279 10.54 19.02 26.34
CA SER A 279 9.12 19.03 26.69
C SER A 279 8.47 17.69 26.37
N ALA A 280 8.81 17.08 25.23
CA ALA A 280 8.31 15.76 24.86
C ALA A 280 8.64 14.72 25.94
N MET A 281 9.88 14.67 26.41
CA MET A 281 10.28 13.75 27.47
C MET A 281 9.50 13.95 28.78
N ARG A 282 9.16 15.18 29.16
CA ARG A 282 8.32 15.44 30.35
C ARG A 282 6.92 14.86 30.18
N ASN A 283 6.28 15.11 29.04
CA ASN A 283 4.96 14.56 28.75
C ASN A 283 4.99 13.02 28.67
N LEU A 284 6.01 12.45 28.03
CA LEU A 284 6.20 11.00 27.93
C LEU A 284 6.45 10.33 29.29
N ASP A 285 7.17 10.99 30.19
CA ASP A 285 7.38 10.47 31.55
C ASP A 285 6.07 10.42 32.34
N GLU A 286 5.17 11.40 32.17
CA GLU A 286 3.82 11.36 32.77
C GLU A 286 2.93 10.30 32.10
N LEU A 287 2.93 10.21 30.76
CA LEU A 287 2.19 9.19 30.03
C LEU A 287 2.57 7.77 30.44
N ARG A 288 3.87 7.52 30.70
CA ARG A 288 4.34 6.22 31.20
C ARG A 288 3.85 5.88 32.60
N LYS A 289 3.55 6.87 33.44
CA LYS A 289 2.93 6.64 34.75
C LYS A 289 1.45 6.29 34.61
N MET A 290 0.76 6.91 33.66
CA MET A 290 -0.66 6.64 33.38
C MET A 290 -0.85 5.26 32.75
N ASN A 291 -0.08 4.96 31.69
CA ASN A 291 -0.13 3.67 31.01
C ASN A 291 1.29 3.26 30.55
N PRO A 292 2.01 2.44 31.35
CA PRO A 292 3.36 2.00 30.98
C PRO A 292 3.38 1.03 29.79
N ASP A 293 2.25 0.39 29.49
CA ASP A 293 2.10 -0.67 28.49
C ASP A 293 1.54 -0.16 27.16
N TYR A 294 1.72 1.13 26.84
CA TYR A 294 1.33 1.70 25.56
C TYR A 294 2.54 1.80 24.61
N ALA A 295 2.53 1.01 23.53
CA ALA A 295 3.67 0.85 22.63
C ALA A 295 4.16 2.18 22.03
N GLU A 296 3.25 3.07 21.64
CA GLU A 296 3.56 4.36 21.04
C GLU A 296 4.23 5.33 22.02
N VAL A 297 3.92 5.24 23.32
CA VAL A 297 4.62 6.03 24.35
C VAL A 297 6.09 5.60 24.43
N GLN A 298 6.34 4.28 24.36
CA GLN A 298 7.69 3.73 24.40
C GLN A 298 8.45 4.06 23.11
N TYR A 299 7.79 3.98 21.95
CA TYR A 299 8.35 4.39 20.67
C TYR A 299 8.74 5.88 20.68
N ASN A 300 7.83 6.78 21.08
CA ASN A 300 8.11 8.21 21.15
C ASN A 300 9.21 8.55 22.17
N THR A 301 9.28 7.80 23.28
CA THR A 301 10.41 7.89 24.23
C THR A 301 11.72 7.52 23.55
N GLY A 302 11.72 6.45 22.77
CA GLY A 302 12.88 6.03 21.98
C GLY A 302 13.32 7.08 20.97
N ASP A 303 12.37 7.65 20.23
CA ASP A 303 12.63 8.65 19.20
C ASP A 303 13.20 9.94 19.79
N ALA A 304 12.60 10.44 20.88
CA ALA A 304 13.14 11.59 21.62
C ALA A 304 14.55 11.33 22.16
N GLN A 305 14.83 10.14 22.70
CA GLN A 305 16.18 9.77 23.19
C GLN A 305 17.19 9.66 22.04
N ALA A 306 16.80 9.12 20.90
CA ALA A 306 17.65 8.99 19.71
C ALA A 306 18.06 10.37 19.19
N HIS A 307 17.12 11.32 19.12
CA HIS A 307 17.41 12.71 18.76
C HIS A 307 18.32 13.42 19.78
N LEU A 308 18.23 13.05 21.06
CA LEU A 308 19.15 13.49 22.11
C LEU A 308 20.50 12.74 22.11
N LYS A 309 20.75 11.87 21.11
CA LYS A 309 21.94 11.00 20.97
C LYS A 309 22.17 10.07 22.15
N LYS A 310 21.12 9.76 22.90
CA LYS A 310 21.14 8.79 24.01
C LYS A 310 20.74 7.42 23.48
N TYR A 311 21.54 6.89 22.55
CA TYR A 311 21.18 5.71 21.77
C TYR A 311 20.92 4.46 22.62
N ASP A 312 21.67 4.22 23.70
CA ASP A 312 21.42 3.09 24.60
C ASP A 312 20.00 3.11 25.19
N LYS A 313 19.56 4.31 25.61
CA LYS A 313 18.22 4.53 26.16
C LYS A 313 17.15 4.45 25.08
N ALA A 314 17.46 4.93 23.88
CA ALA A 314 16.58 4.83 22.72
C ALA A 314 16.32 3.36 22.35
N ILE A 315 17.38 2.55 22.26
CA ILE A 315 17.30 1.11 21.96
C ILE A 315 16.45 0.38 23.01
N ALA A 316 16.64 0.69 24.31
CA ALA A 316 15.83 0.11 25.37
C ALA A 316 14.32 0.45 25.21
N ALA A 317 14.01 1.72 24.92
CA ALA A 317 12.63 2.16 24.71
C ALA A 317 11.99 1.54 23.45
N PHE A 318 12.71 1.48 22.32
CA PHE A 318 12.24 0.78 21.12
C PHE A 318 12.07 -0.72 21.36
N SER A 319 12.94 -1.34 22.17
CA SER A 319 12.78 -2.73 22.54
C SER A 319 11.51 -2.96 23.34
N LYS A 320 11.18 -2.05 24.27
CA LYS A 320 9.92 -2.12 25.01
C LYS A 320 8.70 -1.91 24.12
N ALA A 321 8.77 -1.00 23.14
CA ALA A 321 7.71 -0.82 22.15
C ALA A 321 7.47 -2.11 21.35
N LEU A 322 8.55 -2.80 20.96
CA LEU A 322 8.49 -4.05 20.19
C LEU A 322 8.06 -5.27 21.01
N GLU A 323 8.23 -5.26 22.33
CA GLU A 323 7.61 -6.26 23.22
C GLU A 323 6.09 -6.13 23.23
N LEU A 324 5.56 -4.90 23.16
CA LEU A 324 4.13 -4.60 23.20
C LEU A 324 3.48 -4.78 21.81
N GLU A 325 4.16 -4.32 20.77
CA GLU A 325 3.72 -4.36 19.37
C GLU A 325 4.85 -4.90 18.47
N PRO A 326 4.97 -6.25 18.34
CA PRO A 326 5.99 -6.89 17.50
C PRO A 326 5.90 -6.58 16.01
N MET A 327 4.82 -5.98 15.52
CA MET A 327 4.66 -5.59 14.12
C MET A 327 4.87 -4.09 13.90
N TYR A 328 5.47 -3.38 14.86
CA TYR A 328 5.83 -1.96 14.75
C TYR A 328 7.08 -1.75 13.88
N LYS A 329 6.89 -1.69 12.56
CA LYS A 329 7.99 -1.59 11.57
C LYS A 329 8.93 -0.41 11.84
N GLU A 330 8.38 0.75 12.17
CA GLU A 330 9.13 1.98 12.45
C GLU A 330 10.05 1.81 13.67
N ALA A 331 9.60 1.10 14.72
CA ALA A 331 10.41 0.85 15.91
C ALA A 331 11.64 -0.01 15.59
N TYR A 332 11.51 -1.03 14.74
CA TYR A 332 12.66 -1.81 14.25
C TYR A 332 13.64 -0.92 13.46
N GLN A 333 13.14 -0.11 12.54
CA GLN A 333 14.00 0.78 11.74
C GLN A 333 14.79 1.75 12.62
N LYS A 334 14.12 2.38 13.59
CA LYS A 334 14.75 3.31 14.53
C LYS A 334 15.73 2.61 15.46
N ARG A 335 15.43 1.39 15.92
CA ARG A 335 16.36 0.58 16.73
C ARG A 335 17.61 0.18 15.95
N ILE A 336 17.48 -0.21 14.67
CA ILE A 336 18.63 -0.44 13.78
C ILE A 336 19.48 0.82 13.67
N GLU A 337 18.86 1.97 13.38
CA GLU A 337 19.56 3.25 13.21
C GLU A 337 20.35 3.64 14.48
N CYS A 338 19.77 3.44 15.67
CA CYS A 338 20.45 3.68 16.93
C CYS A 338 21.62 2.73 17.18
N ASN A 339 21.46 1.43 16.89
CA ASN A 339 22.54 0.45 17.02
C ASN A 339 23.72 0.79 16.10
N ILE A 340 23.44 1.15 14.85
CA ILE A 340 24.47 1.58 13.89
C ILE A 340 25.19 2.83 14.38
N ALA A 341 24.45 3.82 14.90
CA ALA A 341 25.05 5.04 15.43
C ALA A 341 26.01 4.76 16.60
N LEU A 342 25.65 3.88 17.54
CA LEU A 342 26.53 3.47 18.65
C LEU A 342 27.82 2.80 18.15
N LEU A 343 27.70 1.87 17.20
CA LEU A 343 28.85 1.18 16.62
C LEU A 343 29.80 2.18 15.92
N GLN A 344 29.24 3.12 15.16
CA GLN A 344 30.01 4.17 14.50
C GLN A 344 30.70 5.11 15.50
N GLU A 345 30.01 5.50 16.57
CA GLU A 345 30.61 6.33 17.62
C GLU A 345 31.76 5.63 18.35
N ALA A 346 31.60 4.34 18.67
CA ALA A 346 32.65 3.56 19.30
C ALA A 346 33.88 3.43 18.40
N ALA A 347 33.68 3.13 17.12
CA ALA A 347 34.74 3.06 16.11
C ALA A 347 35.47 4.41 15.96
N ALA A 348 34.72 5.53 15.88
CA ALA A 348 35.30 6.87 15.75
C ALA A 348 36.13 7.28 16.98
N LYS A 349 35.76 6.81 18.16
CA LYS A 349 36.49 7.04 19.43
C LYS A 349 37.64 6.05 19.64
N ASN A 350 37.91 5.18 18.66
CA ASN A 350 38.85 4.05 18.75
C ASN A 350 38.66 3.23 20.04
N LYS A 351 37.41 3.11 20.48
CA LYS A 351 37.02 2.40 21.69
C LYS A 351 36.46 1.05 21.29
N SER A 352 37.02 -0.02 21.86
CA SER A 352 36.38 -1.34 21.77
C SER A 352 35.04 -1.28 22.48
N LEU A 353 33.94 -1.45 21.74
CA LEU A 353 32.62 -1.66 22.32
C LEU A 353 32.53 -3.15 22.68
N SER A 354 32.55 -3.47 23.98
CA SER A 354 32.50 -4.86 24.46
C SER A 354 31.29 -5.62 23.90
N ASP A 355 30.20 -4.90 23.65
CA ASP A 355 28.91 -5.47 23.28
C ASP A 355 28.61 -5.29 21.78
N ALA A 356 29.63 -4.97 20.96
CA ALA A 356 29.47 -4.77 19.52
C ALA A 356 28.82 -5.97 18.82
N ALA A 357 29.15 -7.19 19.24
CA ALA A 357 28.55 -8.41 18.73
C ALA A 357 27.04 -8.49 19.03
N GLU A 358 26.61 -8.03 20.20
CA GLU A 358 25.19 -8.03 20.58
C GLU A 358 24.40 -6.99 19.79
N HIS A 359 24.97 -5.81 19.55
CA HIS A 359 24.36 -4.80 18.68
C HIS A 359 24.23 -5.29 17.23
N ASN A 360 25.25 -5.96 16.67
CA ASN A 360 25.16 -6.58 15.34
C ASN A 360 24.06 -7.65 15.29
N LYS A 361 23.99 -8.50 16.32
CA LYS A 361 22.93 -9.52 16.44
C LYS A 361 21.55 -8.90 16.52
N GLN A 362 21.36 -7.81 17.27
CA GLN A 362 20.09 -7.09 17.34
C GLN A 362 19.72 -6.47 15.99
N ILE A 363 20.66 -5.82 15.29
CA ILE A 363 20.45 -5.32 13.93
C ILE A 363 19.95 -6.45 13.02
N CYS A 364 20.56 -7.64 13.11
CA CYS A 364 20.18 -8.77 12.27
C CYS A 364 18.81 -9.35 12.59
N GLY A 365 18.46 -9.44 13.87
CA GLY A 365 17.11 -9.79 14.30
C GLY A 365 16.07 -8.81 13.72
N ASP A 366 16.36 -7.51 13.80
CA ASP A 366 15.47 -6.44 13.33
C ASP A 366 15.33 -6.45 11.81
N VAL A 367 16.44 -6.67 11.10
CA VAL A 367 16.46 -6.84 9.65
C VAL A 367 15.59 -8.02 9.23
N GLN A 368 15.75 -9.17 9.89
CA GLN A 368 14.96 -10.36 9.58
C GLN A 368 13.47 -10.16 9.90
N ALA A 369 13.14 -9.48 11.00
CA ALA A 369 11.75 -9.17 11.36
C ALA A 369 11.08 -8.28 10.29
N LEU A 370 11.75 -7.22 9.84
CA LEU A 370 11.27 -6.36 8.75
C LEU A 370 11.09 -7.13 7.43
N MET A 371 12.03 -8.01 7.09
CA MET A 371 11.91 -8.87 5.90
C MET A 371 10.72 -9.82 5.99
N ASN A 372 10.48 -10.42 7.16
CA ASN A 372 9.32 -11.29 7.40
C ASN A 372 7.99 -10.53 7.28
N MET A 373 7.98 -9.24 7.62
CA MET A 373 6.82 -8.36 7.42
C MET A 373 6.72 -7.78 5.99
N GLY A 374 7.46 -8.34 5.04
CA GLY A 374 7.38 -8.03 3.61
C GLY A 374 8.25 -6.88 3.12
N ASP A 375 9.09 -6.27 3.97
CA ASP A 375 10.04 -5.24 3.51
C ASP A 375 11.14 -5.91 2.68
N LYS A 376 11.13 -5.65 1.37
CA LYS A 376 12.11 -6.16 0.39
C LYS A 376 13.04 -5.04 -0.10
N SER A 377 13.16 -3.95 0.64
CA SER A 377 13.94 -2.79 0.22
C SER A 377 15.42 -3.13 0.04
N ARG A 378 16.06 -2.46 -0.92
CA ARG A 378 17.51 -2.55 -1.12
C ARG A 378 18.28 -2.12 0.13
N LYS A 379 17.77 -1.14 0.88
CA LYS A 379 18.32 -0.68 2.17
C LYS A 379 18.47 -1.87 3.12
N LEU A 380 17.41 -2.66 3.28
CA LEU A 380 17.39 -3.80 4.20
C LEU A 380 18.35 -4.92 3.77
N ASN A 381 18.42 -5.22 2.47
CA ASN A 381 19.39 -6.20 1.93
C ASN A 381 20.84 -5.79 2.14
N ASN A 382 21.15 -4.49 2.03
CA ASN A 382 22.49 -3.97 2.29
C ASN A 382 22.83 -4.12 3.79
N LEU A 383 21.90 -3.75 4.67
CA LEU A 383 22.06 -3.91 6.13
C LEU A 383 22.32 -5.38 6.51
N ARG A 384 21.54 -6.31 5.93
CA ARG A 384 21.76 -7.75 6.12
C ARG A 384 23.17 -8.18 5.73
N THR A 385 23.61 -7.77 4.53
CA THR A 385 24.94 -8.10 4.01
C THR A 385 26.06 -7.47 4.85
N GLN A 386 25.80 -6.38 5.56
CA GLN A 386 26.83 -5.67 6.31
C GLN A 386 26.96 -6.17 7.76
N TYR A 387 25.84 -6.54 8.40
CA TYR A 387 25.80 -6.80 9.84
C TYR A 387 25.55 -8.27 10.20
N CYS A 388 25.10 -9.12 9.26
CA CYS A 388 24.60 -10.47 9.54
C CYS A 388 25.50 -11.57 8.98
N HIS A 389 26.68 -11.70 9.58
CA HIS A 389 27.70 -12.68 9.24
C HIS A 389 27.90 -13.74 10.32
#